data_AF-X1A948-F1
#
_entry.id   AF-X1A948-F1
#
_cell.length_a   1.000
_cell.length_b   1.000
_cell.length_c   1.000
_cell.angle_alpha   90.00
_cell.angle_beta   90.00
_cell.angle_gamma   90.00
#
_symmetry.space_group_name_H-M   'P 1'
#
loop_
_entity.id
_entity.type
_entity.pdbx_description
1 polymer ?
#
loop_
_entity_poly.entity_id
_entity_poly.type
_entity_poly.pdbx_seq_one_letter_code
_entity_poly.pdbx_strand_id
1 'polypeptide(L)'
;QQKYAKKFEVARQKFKIIANKKFKETFEIKDIPFLMENLRRKEVYKFDLNKDFVFRNKITDDIILGKLNDIKFIDDISESEQFVITNLKTNQKEFLNSSIYTHFQIDLNETYFLEKKIPLTLIDIDLNRNNHNGNFLIFLDEENNKILKPILKTKLPNSIAFFKNFKEQDIFFKKKGELKISRCIDVLDASEIKGYELILTNFEITKNHEQKHLKYVIDELIIKPKRITLPIHRDRKFRESELQIIKWLINKDLLSYIYLKKPVNNVEIGFIRKINLKPQNIENYHKKTENNDKETLVLKNIFGKEIKIPYNKIELIIFEYTSAMIQIKSETSFSSRLGYKILKKFKPERILIT
;
A
#
# COMPACT_ATOMS: atom_id res chain seq x y z
N GLN A 1 17.77 -1.08 -19.76
CA GLN A 1 17.22 -2.40 -19.37
C GLN A 1 16.93 -3.27 -20.59
N GLN A 2 16.21 -2.77 -21.61
CA GLN A 2 15.83 -3.53 -22.81
C GLN A 2 16.99 -4.22 -23.55
N LYS A 3 18.10 -3.50 -23.81
CA LYS A 3 19.31 -4.05 -24.45
C LYS A 3 19.88 -5.26 -23.70
N TYR A 4 19.92 -5.20 -22.37
CA TYR A 4 20.42 -6.28 -21.53
C TYR A 4 19.42 -7.43 -21.40
N ALA A 5 18.12 -7.13 -21.34
CA ALA A 5 17.07 -8.14 -21.26
C ALA A 5 17.12 -9.09 -22.46
N LYS A 6 17.22 -8.55 -23.69
CA LYS A 6 17.36 -9.37 -24.92
C LYS A 6 18.67 -10.17 -24.93
N LYS A 7 19.79 -9.55 -24.54
CA LYS A 7 21.11 -10.20 -24.51
C LYS A 7 21.15 -11.42 -23.57
N PHE A 8 20.40 -11.39 -22.47
CA PHE A 8 20.42 -12.44 -21.44
C PHE A 8 19.17 -13.33 -21.44
N GLU A 9 18.30 -13.23 -22.44
CA GLU A 9 17.04 -13.98 -22.46
C GLU A 9 17.25 -15.49 -22.41
N VAL A 10 18.15 -16.02 -23.26
CA VAL A 10 18.50 -17.45 -23.28
C VAL A 10 19.10 -17.89 -21.93
N ALA A 11 19.98 -17.07 -21.36
CA ALA A 11 20.60 -17.36 -20.06
C ALA A 11 19.55 -17.35 -18.92
N ARG A 12 18.59 -16.43 -18.95
CA ARG A 12 17.49 -16.33 -17.98
C ARG A 12 16.60 -17.57 -18.05
N GLN A 13 16.25 -18.05 -19.25
CA GLN A 13 15.45 -19.27 -19.39
C GLN A 13 16.19 -20.50 -18.87
N LYS A 14 17.48 -20.66 -19.19
CA LYS A 14 18.32 -21.73 -18.63
C LYS A 14 18.39 -21.65 -17.10
N PHE A 15 18.59 -20.45 -16.56
CA PHE A 15 18.64 -20.23 -15.12
C PHE A 15 17.32 -20.62 -14.45
N LYS A 16 16.17 -20.20 -14.99
CA LYS A 16 14.84 -20.56 -14.47
C LYS A 16 14.66 -22.07 -14.36
N ILE A 17 14.99 -22.82 -15.39
CA ILE A 17 14.89 -24.29 -15.41
C ILE A 17 15.74 -24.90 -14.29
N ILE A 18 17.00 -24.47 -14.18
CA ILE A 18 17.92 -24.98 -13.15
C ILE A 18 17.44 -24.59 -11.75
N ALA A 19 17.02 -23.34 -11.56
CA ALA A 19 16.53 -22.83 -10.28
C ALA A 19 15.26 -23.57 -9.84
N ASN A 20 14.31 -23.79 -10.75
CA ASN A 20 13.11 -24.58 -10.48
C ASN A 20 13.47 -26.00 -10.03
N LYS A 21 14.29 -26.70 -10.82
CA LYS A 21 14.68 -28.08 -10.53
C LYS A 21 15.34 -28.17 -9.15
N LYS A 22 16.36 -27.34 -8.91
CA LYS A 22 17.08 -27.32 -7.63
C LYS A 22 16.17 -26.96 -6.46
N PHE A 23 15.26 -26.00 -6.63
CA PHE A 23 14.33 -25.61 -5.57
C PHE A 23 13.40 -26.76 -5.19
N LYS A 24 12.80 -27.42 -6.20
CA LYS A 24 11.92 -28.57 -5.98
C LYS A 24 12.65 -29.73 -5.29
N GLU A 25 13.87 -30.03 -5.74
CA GLU A 25 14.72 -31.07 -5.12
C GLU A 25 15.10 -30.72 -3.68
N THR A 26 15.54 -29.48 -3.42
CA THR A 26 16.07 -29.05 -2.12
C THR A 26 14.98 -28.96 -1.05
N PHE A 27 13.78 -28.51 -1.42
CA PHE A 27 12.67 -28.30 -0.48
C PHE A 27 11.61 -29.38 -0.55
N GLU A 28 11.82 -30.40 -1.39
CA GLU A 28 10.86 -31.50 -1.63
C GLU A 28 9.47 -31.02 -2.07
N ILE A 29 9.44 -29.91 -2.82
CA ILE A 29 8.20 -29.28 -3.30
C ILE A 29 7.90 -29.76 -4.71
N LYS A 30 6.78 -30.45 -4.89
CA LYS A 30 6.36 -30.95 -6.21
C LYS A 30 5.64 -29.89 -7.04
N ASP A 31 4.83 -29.06 -6.38
CA ASP A 31 3.91 -28.10 -7.00
C ASP A 31 4.13 -26.69 -6.40
N ILE A 32 4.72 -25.79 -7.19
CA ILE A 32 4.98 -24.40 -6.79
C ILE A 32 3.67 -23.60 -6.68
N PRO A 33 2.71 -23.68 -7.61
CA PRO A 33 1.38 -23.08 -7.44
C PRO A 33 0.73 -23.44 -6.11
N PHE A 34 0.72 -24.72 -5.74
CA PHE A 34 0.16 -25.17 -4.47
C PHE A 34 0.90 -24.56 -3.26
N LEU A 35 2.23 -24.47 -3.32
CA LEU A 35 3.01 -23.77 -2.30
C LEU A 35 2.58 -22.30 -2.18
N MET A 36 2.47 -21.58 -3.29
CA MET A 36 2.13 -20.15 -3.28
C MET A 36 0.73 -19.88 -2.72
N GLU A 37 -0.23 -20.76 -3.03
CA GLU A 37 -1.57 -20.72 -2.43
C GLU A 37 -1.53 -20.99 -0.92
N ASN A 38 -0.79 -22.00 -0.47
CA ASN A 38 -0.61 -22.29 0.96
C ASN A 38 0.06 -21.15 1.72
N LEU A 39 1.00 -20.45 1.07
CA LEU A 39 1.63 -19.24 1.59
C LEU A 39 0.71 -18.00 1.55
N ARG A 40 -0.53 -18.15 1.03
CA ARG A 40 -1.52 -17.08 0.86
C ARG A 40 -0.97 -15.87 0.10
N ARG A 41 -0.12 -16.11 -0.90
CA ARG A 41 0.56 -15.03 -1.65
C ARG A 41 -0.40 -14.06 -2.35
N LYS A 42 -1.61 -14.50 -2.68
CA LYS A 42 -2.68 -13.65 -3.23
C LYS A 42 -3.06 -12.47 -2.33
N GLU A 43 -2.90 -12.61 -1.01
CA GLU A 43 -3.23 -11.55 -0.04
C GLU A 43 -2.45 -10.25 -0.28
N VAL A 44 -1.27 -10.34 -0.89
CA VAL A 44 -0.46 -9.18 -1.26
C VAL A 44 -1.17 -8.27 -2.26
N TYR A 45 -2.08 -8.82 -3.07
CA TYR A 45 -2.75 -8.12 -4.17
C TYR A 45 -4.22 -7.79 -3.87
N LYS A 46 -4.73 -8.11 -2.69
CA LYS A 46 -6.17 -8.05 -2.41
C LYS A 46 -6.79 -6.66 -2.60
N PHE A 47 -6.01 -5.60 -2.37
CA PHE A 47 -6.46 -4.21 -2.54
C PHE A 47 -6.25 -3.68 -3.96
N ASP A 48 -5.65 -4.48 -4.84
CA ASP A 48 -5.46 -4.17 -6.26
C ASP A 48 -6.42 -4.95 -7.16
N LEU A 49 -7.03 -6.03 -6.68
CA LEU A 49 -8.05 -6.77 -7.42
C LEU A 49 -9.26 -5.88 -7.77
N ASN A 50 -9.85 -6.16 -8.92
CA ASN A 50 -10.98 -5.47 -9.54
C ASN A 50 -10.78 -3.99 -9.85
N LYS A 51 -9.52 -3.55 -9.97
CA LYS A 51 -9.18 -2.18 -10.36
C LYS A 51 -8.55 -2.14 -11.75
N ASP A 52 -8.61 -0.97 -12.36
CA ASP A 52 -8.09 -0.73 -13.70
C ASP A 52 -6.65 -0.22 -13.61
N PHE A 53 -5.80 -0.75 -14.48
CA PHE A 53 -4.39 -0.44 -14.50
C PHE A 53 -3.88 -0.30 -15.93
N VAL A 54 -2.86 0.56 -16.06
CA VAL A 54 -2.00 0.59 -17.23
C VAL A 54 -0.82 -0.34 -16.95
N PHE A 55 -0.79 -1.49 -17.60
CA PHE A 55 0.30 -2.45 -17.55
C PHE A 55 1.33 -2.11 -18.62
N ARG A 56 2.58 -1.86 -18.22
CA ARG A 56 3.70 -1.62 -19.12
C ARG A 56 4.70 -2.76 -19.04
N ASN A 57 5.04 -3.34 -20.19
CA ASN A 57 6.10 -4.32 -20.30
C ASN A 57 7.48 -3.64 -20.12
N LYS A 58 8.28 -4.09 -19.16
CA LYS A 58 9.62 -3.51 -18.86
C LYS A 58 10.65 -3.71 -19.99
N ILE A 59 10.39 -4.63 -20.92
CA ILE A 59 11.31 -5.03 -21.99
C ILE A 59 10.88 -4.45 -23.34
N THR A 60 9.60 -4.53 -23.68
CA THR A 60 9.09 -4.07 -24.97
C THR A 60 8.49 -2.67 -24.93
N ASP A 61 8.22 -2.13 -23.74
CA ASP A 61 7.40 -0.92 -23.53
C ASP A 61 5.96 -1.02 -24.05
N ASP A 62 5.50 -2.24 -24.42
CA ASP A 62 4.12 -2.48 -24.76
C ASP A 62 3.22 -2.13 -23.57
N ILE A 63 2.13 -1.44 -23.88
CA ILE A 63 1.15 -1.01 -22.90
C ILE A 63 -0.16 -1.74 -23.15
N ILE A 64 -0.71 -2.28 -22.06
CA ILE A 64 -2.02 -2.90 -22.03
C ILE A 64 -2.84 -2.18 -20.97
N LEU A 65 -4.02 -1.74 -21.35
CA LEU A 65 -5.00 -1.23 -20.42
C LEU A 65 -5.88 -2.40 -19.97
N GLY A 66 -5.89 -2.71 -18.68
CA GLY A 66 -6.63 -3.88 -18.19
C GLY A 66 -7.13 -3.76 -16.77
N LYS A 67 -8.22 -4.46 -16.48
CA LYS A 67 -8.72 -4.69 -15.13
C LYS A 67 -8.04 -5.91 -14.52
N LEU A 68 -7.44 -5.78 -13.34
CA LEU A 68 -6.81 -6.90 -12.64
C LEU A 68 -7.89 -7.74 -11.94
N ASN A 69 -8.18 -8.93 -12.44
CA ASN A 69 -9.25 -9.76 -11.88
C ASN A 69 -8.74 -10.78 -10.86
N ASP A 70 -7.56 -11.35 -11.10
CA ASP A 70 -6.98 -12.40 -10.24
C ASP A 70 -5.45 -12.49 -10.41
N ILE A 71 -4.82 -13.26 -9.55
CA ILE A 71 -3.41 -13.67 -9.63
C ILE A 71 -3.36 -15.18 -9.80
N LYS A 72 -2.82 -15.67 -10.92
CA LYS A 72 -2.58 -17.10 -11.12
C LYS A 72 -1.14 -17.43 -10.75
N PHE A 73 -0.94 -18.52 -10.01
CA PHE A 73 0.41 -19.04 -9.80
C PHE A 73 0.79 -20.06 -10.86
N ILE A 74 2.04 -20.00 -11.32
CA ILE A 74 2.62 -20.92 -12.29
C ILE A 74 3.78 -21.69 -11.66
N ASP A 75 4.14 -22.81 -12.30
CA ASP A 75 5.23 -23.67 -11.88
C ASP A 75 6.61 -23.10 -12.24
N ASP A 76 6.92 -21.91 -11.73
CA ASP A 76 8.19 -21.19 -11.86
C ASP A 76 8.48 -20.45 -10.55
N ILE A 77 9.47 -20.88 -9.77
CA ILE A 77 9.80 -20.27 -8.47
C ILE A 77 10.44 -18.91 -8.63
N SER A 78 11.06 -18.64 -9.78
CA SER A 78 11.72 -17.37 -10.05
C SER A 78 10.68 -16.30 -10.38
N GLU A 79 9.59 -16.69 -11.02
CA GLU A 79 8.51 -15.80 -11.50
C GLU A 79 7.16 -16.50 -11.38
N SER A 80 6.73 -16.77 -10.14
CA SER A 80 5.59 -17.64 -9.86
C SER A 80 4.24 -16.99 -10.12
N GLU A 81 4.18 -15.69 -10.33
CA GLU A 81 2.96 -14.89 -10.34
C GLU A 81 2.60 -14.39 -11.75
N GLN A 82 1.36 -14.64 -12.17
CA GLN A 82 0.77 -14.07 -13.37
C GLN A 82 -0.47 -13.26 -13.02
N PHE A 83 -0.52 -12.01 -13.48
CA PHE A 83 -1.73 -11.20 -13.46
C PHE A 83 -2.72 -11.78 -14.47
N VAL A 84 -3.94 -12.00 -14.01
CA VAL A 84 -5.08 -12.36 -14.85
C VAL A 84 -5.90 -11.10 -15.05
N ILE A 85 -5.88 -10.57 -16.27
CA ILE A 85 -6.51 -9.29 -16.57
C ILE A 85 -7.61 -9.45 -17.62
N THR A 86 -8.58 -8.54 -17.60
CA THR A 86 -9.44 -8.28 -18.77
C THR A 86 -8.91 -7.02 -19.46
N ASN A 87 -8.48 -7.15 -20.72
CA ASN A 87 -8.07 -6.01 -21.52
C ASN A 87 -9.29 -5.13 -21.81
N LEU A 88 -9.24 -3.85 -21.43
CA LEU A 88 -10.40 -2.95 -21.52
C LEU A 88 -10.66 -2.45 -22.95
N LYS A 89 -9.71 -2.61 -23.87
CA LYS A 89 -9.90 -2.24 -25.29
C LYS A 89 -10.44 -3.40 -26.12
N THR A 90 -10.07 -4.64 -25.81
CA THR A 90 -10.47 -5.84 -26.58
C THR A 90 -11.51 -6.70 -25.86
N ASN A 91 -11.75 -6.47 -24.57
CA ASN A 91 -12.52 -7.32 -23.67
C ASN A 91 -12.01 -8.78 -23.56
N GLN A 92 -10.78 -9.03 -23.99
CA GLN A 92 -10.18 -10.35 -23.92
C GLN A 92 -9.45 -10.56 -22.59
N LYS A 93 -9.44 -11.82 -22.13
CA LYS A 93 -8.67 -12.23 -20.96
C LYS A 93 -7.21 -12.41 -21.36
N GLU A 94 -6.30 -11.80 -20.62
CA GLU A 94 -4.86 -11.91 -20.83
C GLU A 94 -4.13 -12.33 -19.56
N PHE A 95 -2.97 -12.99 -19.73
CA PHE A 95 -2.12 -13.45 -18.65
C PHE A 95 -0.76 -12.75 -18.73
N LEU A 96 -0.47 -11.87 -17.78
CA LEU A 96 0.75 -11.08 -17.78
C LEU A 96 1.68 -11.53 -16.65
N ASN A 97 2.93 -11.81 -16.97
CA ASN A 97 3.94 -12.14 -15.96
C ASN A 97 4.22 -10.91 -15.06
N SER A 98 3.96 -11.05 -13.75
CA SER A 98 4.06 -9.92 -12.80
C SER A 98 5.46 -9.31 -12.75
N SER A 99 6.49 -10.10 -12.98
CA SER A 99 7.89 -9.68 -12.94
C SER A 99 8.30 -8.89 -14.18
N ILE A 100 7.63 -9.10 -15.32
CA ILE A 100 7.93 -8.41 -16.58
C ILE A 100 7.14 -7.11 -16.71
N TYR A 101 5.98 -7.02 -16.06
CA TYR A 101 5.13 -5.83 -16.13
C TYR A 101 5.31 -4.91 -14.91
N THR A 102 5.26 -3.60 -15.15
CA THR A 102 4.90 -2.61 -14.12
C THR A 102 3.45 -2.21 -14.34
N HIS A 103 2.75 -1.82 -13.29
CA HIS A 103 1.41 -1.28 -13.40
C HIS A 103 1.23 -0.06 -12.51
N PHE A 104 0.37 0.85 -12.94
CA PHE A 104 -0.16 1.94 -12.11
C PHE A 104 -1.67 2.01 -12.30
N GLN A 105 -2.38 2.27 -11.20
CA GLN A 105 -3.83 2.32 -11.21
C GLN A 105 -4.30 3.55 -11.98
N ILE A 106 -5.41 3.40 -12.68
CA ILE A 106 -6.15 4.50 -13.27
C ILE A 106 -7.62 4.40 -12.86
N ASP A 107 -8.31 5.52 -12.90
CA ASP A 107 -9.73 5.64 -12.66
C ASP A 107 -10.29 6.50 -13.81
N LEU A 108 -10.97 5.86 -14.76
CA LEU A 108 -11.60 6.58 -15.88
C LEU A 108 -12.80 7.37 -15.37
N ASN A 109 -13.05 8.51 -16.01
CA ASN A 109 -14.07 9.51 -15.65
C ASN A 109 -13.84 10.17 -14.28
N GLU A 110 -12.64 10.05 -13.72
CA GLU A 110 -12.27 10.68 -12.47
C GLU A 110 -11.32 11.86 -12.67
N THR A 111 -11.34 12.77 -11.70
CA THR A 111 -10.52 13.98 -11.70
C THR A 111 -9.13 13.71 -11.12
N TYR A 112 -8.13 14.27 -11.78
CA TYR A 112 -6.73 14.24 -11.39
C TYR A 112 -6.16 15.64 -11.26
N PHE A 113 -5.35 15.87 -10.23
CA PHE A 113 -4.58 17.09 -10.08
C PHE A 113 -3.10 16.84 -10.40
N LEU A 114 -2.72 17.09 -11.65
CA LEU A 114 -1.32 16.99 -12.10
C LEU A 114 -0.47 18.16 -11.54
N GLU A 115 0.80 18.26 -11.96
CA GLU A 115 1.76 19.25 -11.43
C GLU A 115 1.28 20.71 -11.48
N LYS A 116 0.44 21.08 -12.47
CA LYS A 116 -0.14 22.43 -12.61
C LYS A 116 -1.32 22.71 -11.67
N LYS A 117 -1.76 21.72 -10.87
CA LYS A 117 -2.89 21.81 -9.92
C LYS A 117 -4.24 22.21 -10.53
N ILE A 118 -4.36 22.19 -11.85
CA ILE A 118 -5.64 22.31 -12.55
C ILE A 118 -6.34 20.96 -12.51
N PRO A 119 -7.63 20.89 -12.16
CA PRO A 119 -8.39 19.64 -12.20
C PRO A 119 -8.54 19.18 -13.66
N LEU A 120 -8.22 17.91 -13.90
CA LEU A 120 -8.33 17.29 -15.22
C LEU A 120 -9.05 15.95 -15.11
N THR A 121 -10.13 15.78 -15.86
CA THR A 121 -10.89 14.52 -15.87
C THR A 121 -10.31 13.58 -16.90
N LEU A 122 -9.87 12.39 -16.48
CA LEU A 122 -9.35 11.36 -17.40
C LEU A 122 -10.51 10.67 -18.10
N ILE A 123 -10.72 10.93 -19.38
CA ILE A 123 -11.88 10.38 -20.11
C ILE A 123 -11.55 9.13 -20.94
N ASP A 124 -10.31 9.00 -21.41
CA ASP A 124 -9.89 7.87 -22.24
C ASP A 124 -8.37 7.71 -22.23
N ILE A 125 -7.91 6.58 -22.75
CA ILE A 125 -6.51 6.27 -23.02
C ILE A 125 -6.41 5.80 -24.46
N ASP A 126 -5.62 6.51 -25.26
CA ASP A 126 -5.32 6.13 -26.64
C ASP A 126 -4.06 5.27 -26.67
N LEU A 127 -4.22 4.04 -27.12
CA LEU A 127 -3.15 3.05 -27.28
C LEU A 127 -2.91 2.81 -28.78
N ASN A 128 -2.26 3.76 -29.44
CA ASN A 128 -2.08 3.70 -30.88
C ASN A 128 -0.70 3.13 -31.25
N ARG A 129 -0.67 1.93 -31.86
CA ARG A 129 0.57 1.27 -32.32
C ARG A 129 1.19 1.96 -33.54
N ASN A 130 0.43 2.77 -34.29
CA ASN A 130 0.84 3.30 -35.59
C ASN A 130 1.28 4.78 -35.56
N ASN A 131 1.05 5.51 -34.46
CA ASN A 131 1.48 6.90 -34.36
C ASN A 131 2.89 7.00 -33.79
N HIS A 132 3.81 7.63 -34.53
CA HIS A 132 5.19 7.90 -34.10
C HIS A 132 5.31 8.71 -32.78
N ASN A 133 4.20 9.21 -32.22
CA ASN A 133 4.13 10.01 -31.00
C ASN A 133 3.60 9.27 -29.74
N GLY A 134 3.26 7.98 -29.82
CA GLY A 134 3.09 7.10 -28.65
C GLY A 134 1.69 7.04 -28.01
N ASN A 135 1.59 6.32 -26.89
CA ASN A 135 0.35 6.11 -26.12
C ASN A 135 0.04 7.32 -25.23
N PHE A 136 -1.23 7.76 -25.19
CA PHE A 136 -1.66 8.98 -24.49
C PHE A 136 -2.77 8.74 -23.48
N LEU A 137 -2.71 9.45 -22.36
CA LEU A 137 -3.85 9.73 -21.49
C LEU A 137 -4.60 10.94 -22.06
N ILE A 138 -5.92 10.81 -22.19
CA ILE A 138 -6.79 11.87 -22.70
C ILE A 138 -7.55 12.48 -21.54
N PHE A 139 -7.26 13.75 -21.25
CA PHE A 139 -7.95 14.51 -20.23
C PHE A 139 -8.88 15.57 -20.84
N LEU A 140 -9.91 15.96 -20.09
CA LEU A 140 -10.65 17.21 -20.28
C LEU A 140 -10.33 18.17 -19.13
N ASP A 141 -10.21 19.45 -19.45
CA ASP A 141 -10.27 20.52 -18.44
C ASP A 141 -11.72 20.95 -18.18
N GLU A 142 -11.91 21.95 -17.30
CA GLU A 142 -13.23 22.48 -16.94
C GLU A 142 -14.00 23.10 -18.13
N GLU A 143 -13.28 23.53 -19.17
CA GLU A 143 -13.83 24.10 -20.40
C GLU A 143 -14.10 23.02 -21.48
N ASN A 144 -13.92 21.73 -21.16
CA ASN A 144 -13.99 20.60 -22.08
C ASN A 144 -12.93 20.61 -23.19
N ASN A 145 -11.83 21.35 -23.02
CA ASN A 145 -10.71 21.25 -23.95
C ASN A 145 -9.96 19.94 -23.72
N LYS A 146 -9.64 19.24 -24.82
CA LYS A 146 -8.92 17.97 -24.79
C LYS A 146 -7.42 18.20 -24.55
N ILE A 147 -6.89 17.62 -23.48
CA ILE A 147 -5.47 17.67 -23.11
C ILE A 147 -4.86 16.28 -23.23
N LEU A 148 -3.87 16.14 -24.13
CA LEU A 148 -3.13 14.90 -24.33
C LEU A 148 -1.86 14.86 -23.48
N LYS A 149 -1.68 13.77 -22.73
CA LYS A 149 -0.50 13.54 -21.90
C LYS A 149 0.14 12.19 -22.24
N PRO A 150 1.43 12.14 -22.66
CA PRO A 150 2.09 10.88 -22.98
C PRO A 150 2.17 9.96 -21.76
N ILE A 151 1.75 8.71 -21.87
CA ILE A 151 1.72 7.75 -20.73
C ILE A 151 3.12 7.61 -20.10
N LEU A 152 4.15 7.43 -20.93
CA LEU A 152 5.50 7.15 -20.45
C LEU A 152 6.19 8.33 -19.76
N LYS A 153 5.72 9.55 -20.01
CA LYS A 153 6.28 10.79 -19.43
C LYS A 153 5.44 11.34 -18.29
N THR A 154 4.21 10.87 -18.14
CA THR A 154 3.25 11.39 -17.17
C THR A 154 3.29 10.57 -15.90
N LYS A 155 3.64 11.22 -14.79
CA LYS A 155 3.53 10.61 -13.46
C LYS A 155 2.14 10.90 -12.91
N LEU A 156 1.26 9.92 -12.99
CA LEU A 156 -0.13 10.05 -12.58
C LEU A 156 -0.23 9.95 -11.04
N PRO A 157 -0.75 10.99 -10.33
CA PRO A 157 -1.12 10.87 -8.92
C PRO A 157 -2.38 10.01 -8.75
N ASN A 158 -2.79 9.74 -7.51
CA ASN A 158 -4.13 9.20 -7.28
C ASN A 158 -5.20 10.21 -7.71
N SER A 159 -6.32 9.70 -8.20
CA SER A 159 -7.52 10.49 -8.52
C SER A 159 -8.17 11.06 -7.26
N ILE A 160 -9.14 11.96 -7.44
CA ILE A 160 -9.99 12.45 -6.35
C ILE A 160 -10.84 11.31 -5.74
N ALA A 161 -11.30 10.36 -6.55
CA ALA A 161 -12.04 9.19 -6.06
C ALA A 161 -11.30 8.44 -4.95
N PHE A 162 -9.97 8.33 -5.04
CA PHE A 162 -9.19 7.72 -3.97
C PHE A 162 -9.42 8.40 -2.60
N PHE A 163 -9.48 9.73 -2.56
CA PHE A 163 -9.72 10.48 -1.32
C PHE A 163 -11.19 10.42 -0.91
N LYS A 164 -12.12 10.53 -1.88
CA LYS A 164 -13.57 10.40 -1.61
C LYS A 164 -13.91 9.05 -1.01
N ASN A 165 -13.20 7.99 -1.39
CA ASN A 165 -13.32 6.65 -0.82
C ASN A 165 -12.86 6.54 0.65
N PHE A 166 -12.30 7.60 1.26
CA PHE A 166 -12.07 7.63 2.70
C PHE A 166 -13.36 7.84 3.48
N LYS A 167 -14.42 8.35 2.85
CA LYS A 167 -15.73 8.50 3.49
C LYS A 167 -16.16 7.18 4.12
N GLU A 168 -16.53 7.27 5.39
CA GLU A 168 -16.92 6.15 6.27
C GLU A 168 -15.84 5.09 6.52
N GLN A 169 -14.60 5.32 6.12
CA GLN A 169 -13.49 4.42 6.35
C GLN A 169 -12.68 4.76 7.61
N ASP A 170 -12.07 3.73 8.18
CA ASP A 170 -11.02 3.88 9.20
C ASP A 170 -9.76 4.47 8.53
N ILE A 171 -9.18 5.49 9.13
CA ILE A 171 -7.91 6.11 8.72
C ILE A 171 -6.92 6.10 9.88
N PHE A 172 -5.63 6.19 9.55
CA PHE A 172 -4.55 6.09 10.55
C PHE A 172 -3.88 7.45 10.72
N PHE A 173 -4.32 8.20 11.71
CA PHE A 173 -3.90 9.58 11.94
C PHE A 173 -2.71 9.63 12.90
N LYS A 174 -1.59 10.19 12.45
CA LYS A 174 -0.37 10.35 13.25
C LYS A 174 -0.26 11.76 13.80
N LYS A 175 -0.22 11.88 15.13
CA LYS A 175 -0.05 13.14 15.86
C LYS A 175 1.10 13.03 16.86
N LYS A 176 2.11 13.91 16.77
CA LYS A 176 3.28 13.97 17.67
C LYS A 176 3.95 12.61 17.97
N GLY A 177 4.03 11.74 16.96
CA GLY A 177 4.61 10.40 17.08
C GLY A 177 3.62 9.28 17.37
N GLU A 178 2.46 9.61 17.93
CA GLU A 178 1.37 8.68 18.21
C GLU A 178 0.56 8.38 16.95
N LEU A 179 0.22 7.11 16.71
CA LEU A 179 -0.69 6.70 15.65
C LEU A 179 -2.02 6.29 16.26
N LYS A 180 -3.12 6.90 15.81
CA LYS A 180 -4.48 6.56 16.25
C LYS A 180 -5.34 6.16 15.05
N ILE A 181 -6.38 5.39 15.34
CA ILE A 181 -7.44 5.13 14.39
C ILE A 181 -8.47 6.24 14.55
N SER A 182 -8.85 6.85 13.43
CA SER A 182 -9.97 7.80 13.34
C SER A 182 -10.91 7.32 12.25
N ARG A 183 -12.19 7.67 12.32
CA ARG A 183 -13.12 7.44 11.21
C ARG A 183 -13.24 8.71 10.40
N CYS A 184 -13.07 8.63 9.09
CA CYS A 184 -13.39 9.75 8.22
C CYS A 184 -14.90 9.71 7.96
N ILE A 185 -15.61 10.75 8.40
CA ILE A 185 -17.07 10.85 8.24
C ILE A 185 -17.40 11.38 6.86
N ASP A 186 -16.63 12.38 6.41
CA ASP A 186 -16.88 13.01 5.13
C ASP A 186 -15.61 13.62 4.54
N VAL A 187 -15.68 13.88 3.24
CA VAL A 187 -14.67 14.57 2.46
C VAL A 187 -15.36 15.72 1.75
N LEU A 188 -14.99 16.95 2.10
CA LEU A 188 -15.57 18.14 1.51
C LEU A 188 -14.79 18.53 0.25
N ASP A 189 -15.53 18.72 -0.83
CA ASP A 189 -14.99 19.05 -2.14
C ASP A 189 -14.53 20.51 -2.22
N ALA A 190 -13.53 20.75 -3.06
CA ALA A 190 -13.04 22.09 -3.41
C ALA A 190 -12.64 22.14 -4.89
N SER A 191 -12.49 23.34 -5.44
CA SER A 191 -11.99 23.54 -6.81
C SER A 191 -10.52 23.13 -6.95
N GLU A 192 -9.70 23.38 -5.92
CA GLU A 192 -8.30 22.99 -5.89
C GLU A 192 -8.04 21.87 -4.88
N ILE A 193 -7.12 20.95 -5.21
CA ILE A 193 -6.72 19.85 -4.30
C ILE A 193 -6.32 20.30 -2.90
N LYS A 194 -5.77 21.51 -2.77
CA LYS A 194 -5.36 22.07 -1.48
C LYS A 194 -6.53 22.35 -0.57
N GLY A 195 -7.66 22.77 -1.13
CA GLY A 195 -8.84 23.19 -0.39
C GLY A 195 -9.74 22.05 0.05
N TYR A 196 -9.49 20.81 -0.39
CA TYR A 196 -10.25 19.64 0.06
C TYR A 196 -10.06 19.45 1.56
N GLU A 197 -11.11 18.99 2.23
CA GLU A 197 -11.12 18.87 3.69
C GLU A 197 -11.59 17.48 4.12
N LEU A 198 -10.92 16.92 5.13
CA LEU A 198 -11.31 15.66 5.76
C LEU A 198 -11.99 15.95 7.10
N ILE A 199 -13.19 15.40 7.31
CA ILE A 199 -13.90 15.44 8.58
C ILE A 199 -13.67 14.11 9.30
N LEU A 200 -13.02 14.16 10.45
CA LEU A 200 -12.62 12.99 11.22
C LEU A 200 -13.32 12.95 12.56
N THR A 201 -13.68 11.76 13.03
CA THR A 201 -13.98 11.49 14.44
C THR A 201 -12.89 10.67 15.08
N ASN A 202 -12.55 11.05 16.31
CA ASN A 202 -11.73 10.21 17.16
C ASN A 202 -12.58 9.09 17.74
N PHE A 203 -12.02 7.88 17.80
CA PHE A 203 -12.60 6.75 18.55
C PHE A 203 -12.48 6.92 20.08
N GLU A 204 -11.85 8.00 20.55
CA GLU A 204 -11.85 8.34 21.97
C GLU A 204 -13.26 8.77 22.36
N ILE A 205 -14.02 7.79 22.86
CA ILE A 205 -15.20 8.02 23.71
C ILE A 205 -14.69 8.86 24.88
N THR A 206 -14.79 10.18 24.74
CA THR A 206 -14.70 11.07 25.89
C THR A 206 -15.78 10.62 26.87
N LYS A 207 -15.49 10.67 28.17
CA LYS A 207 -16.42 10.31 29.25
C LYS A 207 -17.79 11.03 29.17
N ASN A 208 -17.94 12.00 28.27
CA ASN A 208 -19.13 12.82 28.06
C ASN A 208 -19.87 12.54 26.74
N HIS A 209 -19.58 11.45 26.01
CA HIS A 209 -20.28 11.06 24.76
C HIS A 209 -20.26 12.10 23.61
N GLU A 210 -19.58 13.24 23.74
CA GLU A 210 -19.44 14.21 22.66
C GLU A 210 -18.37 13.76 21.66
N GLN A 211 -18.82 13.31 20.49
CA GLN A 211 -17.96 13.06 19.35
C GLN A 211 -17.46 14.40 18.79
N LYS A 212 -16.21 14.76 19.12
CA LYS A 212 -15.59 15.95 18.53
C LYS A 212 -15.19 15.66 17.09
N HIS A 213 -15.83 16.36 16.16
CA HIS A 213 -15.42 16.40 14.76
C HIS A 213 -14.16 17.25 14.61
N LEU A 214 -13.13 16.67 14.00
CA LEU A 214 -11.90 17.36 13.64
C LEU A 214 -11.87 17.58 12.14
N LYS A 215 -11.65 18.82 11.74
CA LYS A 215 -11.62 19.23 10.34
C LYS A 215 -10.17 19.54 9.95
N TYR A 216 -9.70 18.93 8.86
CA TYR A 216 -8.35 19.13 8.36
C TYR A 216 -8.35 19.41 6.86
N VAL A 217 -7.72 20.51 6.47
CA VAL A 217 -7.49 20.85 5.07
C VAL A 217 -6.33 20.00 4.53
N ILE A 218 -6.46 19.45 3.32
CA ILE A 218 -5.43 18.60 2.69
C ILE A 218 -4.08 19.33 2.60
N ASP A 219 -4.10 20.67 2.45
CA ASP A 219 -2.87 21.46 2.42
C ASP A 219 -2.02 21.42 3.69
N GLU A 220 -2.60 20.97 4.80
CA GLU A 220 -1.88 20.82 6.08
C GLU A 220 -1.42 19.38 6.30
N LEU A 221 -1.77 18.45 5.41
CA LEU A 221 -1.61 17.02 5.62
C LEU A 221 -0.53 16.41 4.72
N ILE A 222 0.02 15.31 5.21
CA ILE A 222 0.84 14.35 4.46
C ILE A 222 0.06 13.04 4.45
N ILE A 223 -0.41 12.62 3.29
CA ILE A 223 -1.24 11.41 3.15
C ILE A 223 -0.40 10.35 2.45
N LYS A 224 -0.28 9.17 3.07
CA LYS A 224 0.36 7.97 2.51
C LYS A 224 -0.71 6.93 2.22
N PRO A 225 -1.12 6.79 0.95
CA PRO A 225 -2.08 5.79 0.50
C PRO A 225 -1.68 4.37 0.86
N LYS A 226 -2.67 3.57 1.25
CA LYS A 226 -2.66 2.12 1.47
C LYS A 226 -1.73 1.59 2.57
N ARG A 227 -0.49 2.07 2.66
CA ARG A 227 0.55 1.52 3.52
C ARG A 227 0.60 2.23 4.88
N ILE A 228 0.20 1.52 5.92
CA ILE A 228 0.24 2.01 7.30
C ILE A 228 1.52 1.53 7.98
N THR A 229 2.09 2.38 8.83
CA THR A 229 3.37 2.16 9.50
C THR A 229 3.17 2.47 10.99
N LEU A 230 3.07 1.41 11.81
CA LEU A 230 2.93 1.49 13.26
C LEU A 230 4.30 1.29 13.94
N PRO A 231 4.99 2.37 14.37
CA PRO A 231 6.21 2.27 15.17
C PRO A 231 5.88 1.71 16.55
N ILE A 232 6.72 0.80 17.05
CA ILE A 232 6.59 0.24 18.39
C ILE A 232 7.67 0.85 19.30
N HIS A 233 7.22 1.70 20.22
CA HIS A 233 8.11 2.46 21.08
C HIS A 233 8.55 1.63 22.28
N ARG A 234 9.77 1.94 22.76
CA ARG A 234 10.28 1.36 24.02
C ARG A 234 9.49 1.89 25.22
N ASP A 235 9.15 3.17 25.19
CA ASP A 235 8.42 3.84 26.25
C ASP A 235 6.94 3.51 26.20
N ARG A 236 6.30 3.40 27.36
CA ARG A 236 4.87 3.06 27.47
C ARG A 236 3.93 4.21 27.10
N LYS A 237 4.46 5.40 26.78
CA LYS A 237 3.69 6.60 26.47
C LYS A 237 2.63 6.39 25.37
N PHE A 238 2.95 5.57 24.36
CA PHE A 238 2.05 5.28 23.22
C PHE A 238 1.45 3.88 23.27
N ARG A 239 1.61 3.15 24.39
CA ARG A 239 1.25 1.73 24.46
C ARG A 239 -0.24 1.50 24.23
N GLU A 240 -1.10 2.38 24.75
CA GLU A 240 -2.54 2.25 24.58
C GLU A 240 -2.97 2.31 23.11
N SER A 241 -2.50 3.31 22.38
CA SER A 241 -2.81 3.48 20.95
C SER A 241 -2.16 2.39 20.08
N GLU A 242 -0.94 1.97 20.41
CA GLU A 242 -0.30 0.81 19.77
C GLU A 242 -1.16 -0.47 19.94
N LEU A 243 -1.67 -0.73 21.15
CA LEU A 243 -2.53 -1.88 21.43
C LEU A 243 -3.89 -1.80 20.75
N GLN A 244 -4.50 -0.61 20.65
CA GLN A 244 -5.74 -0.41 19.92
C GLN A 244 -5.58 -0.78 18.44
N ILE A 245 -4.50 -0.35 17.80
CA ILE A 245 -4.22 -0.70 16.40
C ILE A 245 -3.96 -2.20 16.25
N ILE A 246 -3.21 -2.82 17.17
CA ILE A 246 -2.98 -4.27 17.13
C ILE A 246 -4.29 -5.05 17.28
N LYS A 247 -5.19 -4.64 18.19
CA LYS A 247 -6.53 -5.25 18.32
C LYS A 247 -7.35 -5.07 17.04
N TRP A 248 -7.29 -3.90 16.42
CA TRP A 248 -7.94 -3.65 15.13
C TRP A 248 -7.38 -4.57 14.03
N LEU A 249 -6.06 -4.77 13.98
CA LEU A 249 -5.43 -5.70 13.02
C LEU A 249 -5.86 -7.15 13.22
N ILE A 250 -6.00 -7.59 14.47
CA ILE A 250 -6.52 -8.92 14.81
C ILE A 250 -7.96 -9.05 14.29
N ASN A 251 -8.81 -8.06 14.55
CA ASN A 251 -10.22 -8.08 14.15
C ASN A 251 -10.40 -8.08 12.62
N LYS A 252 -9.52 -7.37 11.89
CA LYS A 252 -9.57 -7.28 10.42
C LYS A 252 -8.84 -8.42 9.69
N ASP A 253 -8.19 -9.32 10.43
CA ASP A 253 -7.34 -10.41 9.90
C ASP A 253 -6.41 -9.96 8.76
N LEU A 254 -5.65 -8.88 8.99
CA LEU A 254 -4.77 -8.32 7.97
C LEU A 254 -3.36 -8.92 8.01
N LEU A 255 -2.84 -9.24 6.82
CA LEU A 255 -1.44 -9.60 6.63
C LEU A 255 -0.57 -8.43 7.09
N SER A 256 0.35 -8.72 8.01
CA SER A 256 1.20 -7.76 8.69
C SER A 256 2.67 -8.18 8.56
N TYR A 257 3.54 -7.20 8.35
CA TYR A 257 4.98 -7.32 8.32
C TYR A 257 5.54 -6.75 9.63
N ILE A 258 6.11 -7.62 10.46
CA ILE A 258 6.64 -7.28 11.78
C ILE A 258 8.15 -7.21 11.69
N TYR A 259 8.68 -6.00 11.75
CA TYR A 259 10.11 -5.74 11.79
C TYR A 259 10.62 -5.83 13.23
N LEU A 260 11.68 -6.59 13.43
CA LEU A 260 12.32 -6.87 14.70
C LEU A 260 13.60 -6.04 14.84
N LYS A 261 13.96 -5.70 16.08
CA LYS A 261 15.22 -5.05 16.46
C LYS A 261 16.39 -6.03 16.39
N LYS A 262 16.70 -6.53 15.18
CA LYS A 262 17.78 -7.48 14.88
C LYS A 262 18.47 -7.10 13.57
N PRO A 263 19.76 -7.40 13.41
CA PRO A 263 20.51 -7.06 12.20
C PRO A 263 20.17 -7.96 11.00
N VAL A 264 19.83 -9.23 11.23
CA VAL A 264 19.57 -10.25 10.19
C VAL A 264 18.27 -10.99 10.50
N ASN A 265 17.54 -11.41 9.45
CA ASN A 265 16.25 -12.10 9.55
C ASN A 265 15.28 -11.36 10.48
N ASN A 266 15.16 -10.06 10.22
CA ASN A 266 14.47 -9.13 11.10
C ASN A 266 13.02 -8.88 10.68
N VAL A 267 12.44 -9.71 9.82
CA VAL A 267 11.06 -9.56 9.37
C VAL A 267 10.31 -10.87 9.56
N GLU A 268 9.21 -10.79 10.30
CA GLU A 268 8.21 -11.86 10.39
C GLU A 268 6.96 -11.42 9.63
N ILE A 269 6.39 -12.31 8.81
CA ILE A 269 5.22 -12.01 7.98
C ILE A 269 4.10 -12.96 8.37
N GLY A 270 2.91 -12.42 8.63
CA GLY A 270 1.75 -13.23 8.96
C GLY A 270 0.56 -12.43 9.49
N PHE A 271 -0.32 -13.13 10.21
CA PHE A 271 -1.55 -12.59 10.77
C PHE A 271 -1.46 -12.57 12.29
N ILE A 272 -1.67 -11.41 12.89
CA ILE A 272 -1.65 -11.27 14.35
C ILE A 272 -2.90 -11.94 14.90
N ARG A 273 -2.73 -12.87 15.84
CA ARG A 273 -3.83 -13.67 16.41
C ARG A 273 -4.26 -13.17 17.78
N LYS A 274 -3.29 -12.86 18.63
CA LYS A 274 -3.55 -12.33 19.97
C LYS A 274 -2.37 -11.55 20.51
N ILE A 275 -2.64 -10.77 21.53
CA ILE A 275 -1.64 -10.11 22.35
C ILE A 275 -1.84 -10.55 23.79
N ASN A 276 -0.78 -11.11 24.40
CA ASN A 276 -0.81 -11.48 25.80
C ASN A 276 -0.23 -10.33 26.60
N LEU A 277 -1.11 -9.62 27.30
CA LEU A 277 -0.75 -8.59 28.27
C LEU A 277 -0.82 -9.21 29.66
N LYS A 278 0.15 -8.91 30.53
CA LYS A 278 -0.09 -9.18 31.95
C LYS A 278 -1.08 -8.14 32.48
N PRO A 279 -2.01 -8.56 33.38
CA PRO A 279 -2.84 -7.61 34.10
C PRO A 279 -1.91 -6.65 34.84
N GLN A 280 -2.04 -5.36 34.55
CA GLN A 280 -1.36 -4.32 35.29
C GLN A 280 -2.16 -4.10 36.58
N ASN A 281 -1.56 -4.38 37.73
CA ASN A 281 -2.03 -3.77 38.98
C ASN A 281 -1.80 -2.25 38.84
N ILE A 282 -2.89 -1.49 38.83
CA ILE A 282 -2.94 -0.06 38.49
C ILE A 282 -2.27 0.83 39.56
N GLU A 283 -1.81 0.28 40.69
CA GLU A 283 -1.41 1.08 41.85
C GLU A 283 0.08 1.45 41.98
N ASN A 284 0.98 1.05 41.07
CA ASN A 284 2.41 1.39 41.23
C ASN A 284 3.04 1.98 39.96
N TYR A 285 2.69 3.24 39.70
CA TYR A 285 3.18 4.03 38.56
C TYR A 285 4.67 4.50 38.66
N HIS A 286 5.39 4.19 39.76
CA HIS A 286 6.73 4.77 40.00
C HIS A 286 7.89 3.79 40.22
N LYS A 287 7.74 2.48 39.94
CA LYS A 287 8.92 1.58 39.94
C LYS A 287 9.33 1.21 38.52
N LYS A 288 10.44 1.82 38.07
CA LYS A 288 11.30 1.27 37.00
C LYS A 288 11.65 -0.17 37.39
N THR A 289 10.88 -1.12 36.88
CA THR A 289 11.22 -2.53 36.97
C THR A 289 11.48 -3.02 35.57
N GLU A 290 12.70 -3.49 35.36
CA GLU A 290 13.33 -3.91 34.10
C GLU A 290 12.69 -5.15 33.45
N ASN A 291 11.45 -5.50 33.79
CA ASN A 291 10.78 -6.68 33.26
C ASN A 291 9.89 -6.34 32.05
N ASN A 292 10.52 -5.96 30.95
CA ASN A 292 9.88 -5.84 29.63
C ASN A 292 9.62 -7.20 28.95
N ASP A 293 9.98 -8.30 29.60
CA ASP A 293 9.97 -9.67 29.03
C ASP A 293 8.63 -10.40 29.06
N LYS A 294 7.51 -9.72 29.39
CA LYS A 294 6.23 -10.41 29.67
C LYS A 294 5.10 -10.11 28.68
N GLU A 295 5.21 -9.10 27.83
CA GLU A 295 4.22 -8.83 26.77
C GLU A 295 4.64 -9.54 25.49
N THR A 296 3.74 -10.36 24.96
CA THR A 296 4.02 -11.14 23.73
C THR A 296 2.93 -10.96 22.71
N LEU A 297 3.34 -10.71 21.48
CA LEU A 297 2.47 -10.75 20.31
C LEU A 297 2.52 -12.17 19.74
N VAL A 298 1.36 -12.74 19.46
CA VAL A 298 1.25 -14.07 18.86
C VAL A 298 0.84 -13.91 17.39
N LEU A 299 1.71 -14.37 16.52
CA LEU A 299 1.58 -14.32 15.06
C LEU A 299 1.36 -15.73 14.52
N LYS A 300 0.40 -15.91 13.61
CA LYS A 300 0.41 -17.08 12.71
C LYS A 300 1.13 -16.65 11.44
N ASN A 301 2.34 -17.14 11.22
CA ASN A 301 3.16 -16.74 10.09
C ASN A 301 2.61 -17.30 8.76
N ILE A 302 3.18 -16.88 7.63
CA ILE A 302 2.80 -17.36 6.29
C ILE A 302 3.01 -18.88 6.09
N PHE A 303 3.81 -19.53 6.94
CA PHE A 303 3.99 -20.99 6.94
C PHE A 303 3.00 -21.72 7.87
N GLY A 304 2.02 -21.00 8.42
CA GLY A 304 1.01 -21.56 9.33
C GLY A 304 1.50 -21.81 10.77
N LYS A 305 2.76 -21.50 11.08
CA LYS A 305 3.35 -21.69 12.42
C LYS A 305 2.97 -20.55 13.34
N GLU A 306 2.64 -20.88 14.58
CA GLU A 306 2.44 -19.88 15.64
C GLU A 306 3.81 -19.45 16.19
N ILE A 307 4.08 -18.14 16.16
CA ILE A 307 5.29 -17.51 16.66
C ILE A 307 4.91 -16.53 17.77
N LYS A 308 5.62 -16.61 18.90
CA LYS A 308 5.51 -15.66 20.00
C LYS A 308 6.65 -14.67 19.90
N ILE A 309 6.33 -13.40 19.68
CA ILE A 309 7.29 -12.31 19.53
C ILE A 309 7.21 -11.43 20.78
N PRO A 310 8.29 -11.34 21.59
CA PRO A 310 8.36 -10.39 22.68
C PRO A 310 8.17 -8.96 22.18
N TYR A 311 7.29 -8.20 22.82
CA TYR A 311 6.90 -6.87 22.35
C TYR A 311 8.10 -5.91 22.30
N ASN A 312 9.03 -6.02 23.26
CA ASN A 312 10.26 -5.22 23.30
C ASN A 312 11.18 -5.43 22.08
N LYS A 313 11.10 -6.60 21.42
CA LYS A 313 11.87 -6.93 20.22
C LYS A 313 11.25 -6.37 18.93
N ILE A 314 10.01 -5.90 18.96
CA ILE A 314 9.36 -5.31 17.79
C ILE A 314 9.83 -3.87 17.61
N GLU A 315 10.19 -3.51 16.39
CA GLU A 315 10.53 -2.15 15.97
C GLU A 315 9.36 -1.47 15.27
N LEU A 316 8.75 -2.17 14.33
CA LEU A 316 7.74 -1.61 13.45
C LEU A 316 6.78 -2.69 12.95
N ILE A 317 5.50 -2.36 12.84
CA ILE A 317 4.50 -3.17 12.15
C ILE A 317 4.03 -2.41 10.91
N ILE A 318 4.08 -3.04 9.75
CA ILE A 318 3.59 -2.49 8.48
C ILE A 318 2.45 -3.38 7.97
N PHE A 319 1.38 -2.76 7.50
CA PHE A 319 0.26 -3.46 6.87
C PHE A 319 -0.35 -2.57 5.79
N GLU A 320 -1.16 -3.16 4.92
CA GLU A 320 -1.91 -2.44 3.91
C GLU A 320 -3.40 -2.41 4.25
N TYR A 321 -4.07 -1.34 3.85
CA TYR A 321 -5.51 -1.16 3.97
C TYR A 321 -6.04 -0.31 2.81
N THR A 322 -7.35 -0.23 2.63
CA THR A 322 -7.99 0.55 1.54
C THR A 322 -7.81 2.07 1.70
N SER A 323 -7.60 2.55 2.93
CA SER A 323 -7.47 3.98 3.24
C SER A 323 -6.01 4.45 3.26
N ALA A 324 -5.64 5.34 4.19
CA ALA A 324 -4.31 5.93 4.26
C ALA A 324 -3.82 6.17 5.70
N MET A 325 -2.51 6.34 5.80
CA MET A 325 -1.86 6.95 6.95
C MET A 325 -1.72 8.46 6.72
N ILE A 326 -2.23 9.26 7.65
CA ILE A 326 -2.27 10.73 7.55
C ILE A 326 -1.41 11.34 8.65
N GLN A 327 -0.64 12.39 8.34
CA GLN A 327 0.21 13.10 9.30
C GLN A 327 0.05 14.61 9.11
N ILE A 328 0.13 15.38 10.20
CA ILE A 328 0.13 16.85 10.11
C ILE A 328 1.52 17.34 9.67
N LYS A 329 1.58 18.19 8.63
CA LYS A 329 2.84 18.75 8.09
C LYS A 329 3.65 19.49 9.17
N SER A 330 2.98 20.27 10.03
CA SER A 330 3.62 21.07 11.09
C SER A 330 4.26 20.20 12.20
N GLU A 331 3.78 18.98 12.39
CA GLU A 331 4.31 18.03 13.38
C GLU A 331 5.39 17.10 12.80
N THR A 332 5.78 17.34 11.53
CA THR A 332 6.76 16.51 10.81
C THR A 332 8.09 17.24 10.69
N SER A 333 9.20 16.53 10.93
CA SER A 333 10.55 17.11 10.81
C SER A 333 10.80 17.68 9.41
N PHE A 334 11.65 18.72 9.34
CA PHE A 334 12.03 19.33 8.06
C PHE A 334 12.63 18.31 7.07
N SER A 335 13.52 17.44 7.56
CA SER A 335 14.14 16.37 6.78
C SER A 335 13.12 15.40 6.18
N SER A 336 12.12 14.98 6.97
CA SER A 336 11.05 14.10 6.51
C SER A 336 10.20 14.80 5.45
N ARG A 337 9.84 16.07 5.66
CA ARG A 337 9.08 16.87 4.68
C ARG A 337 9.82 16.99 3.34
N LEU A 338 11.14 17.19 3.37
CA LEU A 338 11.96 17.23 2.16
C LEU A 338 11.95 15.87 1.43
N GLY A 339 12.17 14.78 2.18
CA GLY A 339 12.09 13.42 1.63
C GLY A 339 10.74 13.11 0.98
N TYR A 340 9.64 13.58 1.58
CA TYR A 340 8.29 13.43 1.02
C TYR A 340 8.07 14.25 -0.25
N LYS A 341 8.60 15.48 -0.34
CA LYS A 341 8.56 16.28 -1.59
C LYS A 341 9.32 15.58 -2.72
N ILE A 342 10.49 15.00 -2.42
CA ILE A 342 11.25 14.21 -3.37
C ILE A 342 10.44 12.97 -3.81
N LEU A 343 9.88 12.23 -2.85
CA LEU A 343 9.06 11.06 -3.15
C LEU A 343 7.87 11.42 -4.04
N LYS A 344 7.15 12.52 -3.75
CA LYS A 344 6.04 13.01 -4.59
C LYS A 344 6.48 13.26 -6.04
N LYS A 345 7.65 13.89 -6.23
CA LYS A 345 8.17 14.18 -7.58
C LYS A 345 8.43 12.91 -8.39
N PHE A 346 8.81 11.80 -7.74
CA PHE A 346 9.15 10.56 -8.44
C PHE A 346 8.01 9.53 -8.47
N LYS A 347 7.16 9.51 -7.44
CA LYS A 347 6.08 8.55 -7.21
C LYS A 347 4.87 9.25 -6.58
N PRO A 348 4.17 10.13 -7.31
CA PRO A 348 3.07 10.93 -6.78
C PRO A 348 1.87 10.07 -6.32
N GLU A 349 1.74 8.84 -6.81
CA GLU A 349 0.74 7.87 -6.37
C GLU A 349 0.98 7.35 -4.94
N ARG A 350 2.21 7.45 -4.43
CA ARG A 350 2.57 6.93 -3.09
C ARG A 350 2.44 7.94 -1.97
N ILE A 351 2.25 9.22 -2.30
CA ILE A 351 2.19 10.28 -1.29
C ILE A 351 1.50 11.52 -1.83
N LEU A 352 0.57 12.05 -1.05
CA LEU A 352 0.02 13.38 -1.25
C LEU A 352 0.66 14.35 -0.26
N ILE A 353 1.27 15.40 -0.81
CA ILE A 353 1.78 16.56 -0.09
C ILE A 353 1.69 17.76 -1.04
N THR A 354 0.79 18.70 -0.77
CA THR A 354 0.51 19.84 -1.66
C THR A 354 1.43 21.04 -1.49
#